data_AF-A0A534BF76-F1
#
_entry.id   AF-A0A534BF76-F1
#
_cell.length_a   1.000
_cell.length_b   1.000
_cell.length_c   1.000
_cell.angle_alpha   90.00
_cell.angle_beta   90.00
_cell.angle_gamma   90.00
#
_symmetry.space_group_name_H-M   'P 1'
#
loop_
_entity.id
_entity.type
_entity.pdbx_description
1 polymer ?
#
loop_
_entity_poly.entity_id
_entity_poly.type
_entity_poly.pdbx_seq_one_letter_code
_entity_poly.pdbx_strand_id
1 'polypeptide(L)'
;MTSGTPLSSPPQLVRAIGRWSMVALAVNSILGSGIFGLPSAVAALVGEWSVWAVLIAGAGMGVIIACYAEVASQFDETGGTYLYLRHTFGRFVGVQVGWLTLLSRLTACAAAVNLLVIYL
;
A
#
# COMPACT_ATOMS: atom_id res chain seq x y z
N MET A 1 -44.23 18.93 22.63
CA MET A 1 -42.93 19.57 22.30
C MET A 1 -41.83 18.63 22.75
N THR A 2 -41.43 17.67 21.91
CA THR A 2 -40.31 16.76 22.18
C THR A 2 -39.06 17.37 21.56
N SER A 3 -38.21 17.97 22.38
CA SER A 3 -36.89 18.45 21.97
C SER A 3 -36.06 17.28 21.48
N GLY A 4 -35.89 17.15 20.15
CA GLY A 4 -34.98 16.19 19.54
C GLY A 4 -33.55 16.54 19.94
N THR A 5 -32.92 15.66 20.70
CA THR A 5 -31.49 15.70 21.03
C THR A 5 -30.70 15.72 19.70
N PRO A 6 -29.78 16.67 19.47
CA PRO A 6 -28.96 16.65 18.26
C PRO A 6 -28.10 15.38 18.28
N LEU A 7 -28.27 14.51 17.29
CA LEU A 7 -27.43 13.34 17.08
C LEU A 7 -25.98 13.82 16.92
N SER A 8 -25.11 13.41 17.84
CA SER A 8 -23.68 13.71 17.82
C SER A 8 -23.07 13.39 16.45
N SER A 9 -22.48 14.40 15.80
CA SER A 9 -21.74 14.23 14.55
C SER A 9 -20.72 13.09 14.69
N PRO A 10 -20.54 12.23 13.67
CA PRO A 10 -19.62 11.12 13.75
C PRO A 10 -18.21 11.61 14.08
N PRO A 11 -17.42 10.86 14.87
CA PRO A 11 -16.07 11.25 15.23
C PRO A 11 -15.24 11.48 13.97
N GLN A 12 -14.77 12.72 13.77
CA GLN A 12 -13.91 13.08 12.65
C GLN A 12 -12.46 12.69 12.95
N LEU A 13 -11.77 12.20 11.93
CA LEU A 13 -10.35 11.86 12.03
C LEU A 13 -9.52 13.12 12.29
N VAL A 14 -8.73 13.10 13.36
CA VAL A 14 -7.78 14.17 13.66
C VAL A 14 -6.56 14.03 12.75
N ARG A 15 -6.22 15.11 12.04
CA ARG A 15 -5.08 15.13 11.11
C ARG A 15 -3.76 15.29 11.89
N ALA A 16 -3.34 14.21 12.57
CA ALA A 16 -2.17 14.20 13.45
C ALA A 16 -0.83 13.93 12.72
N ILE A 17 -0.88 13.38 11.50
CA ILE A 17 0.32 12.97 10.76
C ILE A 17 0.83 14.12 9.88
N GLY A 18 2.01 14.62 10.20
CA GLY A 18 2.73 15.61 9.39
C GLY A 18 3.41 14.99 8.16
N ARG A 19 3.89 15.83 7.24
CA ARG A 19 4.51 15.40 5.96
C ARG A 19 5.69 14.43 6.17
N TRP A 20 6.62 14.77 7.06
CA TRP A 20 7.79 13.93 7.33
C TRP A 20 7.44 12.63 8.04
N SER A 21 6.48 12.67 8.97
CA SER A 21 5.96 11.46 9.62
C SER A 21 5.29 10.53 8.61
N MET A 22 4.55 11.09 7.65
CA MET A 22 3.93 10.32 6.57
C MET A 22 4.98 9.67 5.66
N VAL A 23 6.04 10.40 5.28
CA VAL A 23 7.15 9.85 4.48
C VAL A 23 7.87 8.73 5.24
N ALA A 24 8.20 8.96 6.52
CA ALA A 24 8.85 7.94 7.36
C ALA A 24 7.98 6.69 7.51
N LEU A 25 6.67 6.86 7.72
CA LEU A 25 5.72 5.76 7.80
C LEU A 25 5.62 4.99 6.47
N ALA A 26 5.62 5.69 5.34
CA ALA A 26 5.59 5.07 4.02
C ALA A 26 6.86 4.24 3.75
N VAL A 27 8.04 4.81 4.03
CA VAL A 27 9.33 4.10 3.89
C VAL A 27 9.35 2.85 4.80
N ASN A 28 8.94 3.00 6.06
CA ASN A 28 8.86 1.87 6.99
C ASN A 28 7.86 0.80 6.54
N SER A 29 6.76 1.18 5.88
CA SER A 29 5.76 0.23 5.37
C SER A 29 6.21 -0.52 4.12
N ILE A 30 7.17 0.02 3.36
CA ILE A 30 7.72 -0.59 2.14
C ILE A 30 8.93 -1.48 2.47
N LEU A 31 9.78 -1.03 3.40
CA LEU A 31 10.93 -1.81 3.86
C LEU A 31 10.42 -2.98 4.71
N GLY A 32 10.49 -4.19 4.15
CA GLY A 32 10.08 -5.43 4.83
C GLY A 32 11.07 -6.57 4.60
N SER A 33 10.64 -7.80 4.92
CA SER A 33 11.46 -9.03 4.78
C SER A 33 11.95 -9.29 3.35
N GLY A 34 11.27 -8.73 2.34
CA GLY A 34 11.62 -8.89 0.94
C GLY A 34 13.03 -8.42 0.59
N ILE A 35 13.59 -7.44 1.31
CA ILE A 35 14.96 -6.96 1.03
C ILE A 35 16.03 -8.02 1.32
N PHE A 36 15.74 -8.99 2.19
CA PHE A 36 16.68 -10.06 2.55
C PHE A 36 16.59 -11.27 1.61
N GLY A 37 15.39 -11.55 1.08
CA GLY A 37 15.15 -12.73 0.23
C GLY A 37 15.16 -12.48 -1.27
N LEU A 38 14.75 -11.30 -1.73
CA LEU A 38 14.62 -11.01 -3.16
C LEU A 38 15.97 -10.86 -3.87
N PRO A 39 17.01 -10.22 -3.28
CA PRO A 39 18.29 -10.08 -3.98
C PRO A 39 18.95 -11.42 -4.32
N SER A 40 18.89 -12.39 -3.42
CA SER A 40 19.43 -13.74 -3.67
C SER A 40 18.64 -14.48 -4.74
N ALA A 41 17.30 -14.37 -4.73
CA ALA A 41 16.46 -14.93 -5.77
C ALA A 41 16.75 -14.29 -7.14
N VAL A 42 16.82 -12.97 -7.24
CA VAL A 42 17.10 -12.26 -8.49
C VAL A 42 18.52 -12.57 -8.99
N ALA A 43 19.51 -12.66 -8.09
CA ALA A 43 20.87 -13.08 -8.44
C ALA A 43 20.91 -14.52 -8.96
N ALA A 44 20.11 -15.43 -8.42
CA ALA A 44 20.01 -16.80 -8.93
C ALA A 44 19.41 -16.86 -10.35
N LEU A 45 18.52 -15.93 -10.71
CA LEU A 45 17.92 -15.87 -12.05
C LEU A 45 18.79 -15.17 -13.09
N VAL A 46 19.44 -14.05 -12.74
CA VAL A 46 20.06 -13.13 -13.71
C VAL A 46 21.55 -12.88 -13.44
N GLY A 47 22.12 -13.50 -12.40
CA GLY A 47 23.54 -13.41 -12.05
C GLY A 47 23.99 -11.98 -11.74
N GLU A 48 25.12 -11.59 -12.31
CA GLU A 48 25.76 -10.26 -12.12
C GLU A 48 24.88 -9.10 -12.62
N TRP A 49 23.93 -9.36 -13.52
CA TRP A 49 22.97 -8.35 -14.02
C TRP A 49 21.81 -8.07 -13.06
N SER A 50 21.76 -8.75 -11.90
CA SER A 50 20.72 -8.57 -10.88
C SER A 50 20.56 -7.12 -10.41
N VAL A 51 21.66 -6.39 -10.25
CA VAL A 51 21.61 -4.97 -9.84
C VAL A 51 20.87 -4.13 -10.88
N TRP A 52 21.19 -4.30 -12.16
CA TRP A 52 20.51 -3.61 -13.25
C TRP A 52 19.04 -4.00 -13.35
N ALA A 53 18.71 -5.29 -13.16
CA ALA A 53 17.33 -5.76 -13.14
C ALA A 53 16.50 -5.08 -12.04
N VAL A 54 17.04 -4.96 -10.82
CA VAL A 54 16.39 -4.27 -9.70
C VAL A 54 16.23 -2.78 -9.97
N LEU A 55 17.24 -2.12 -10.55
CA LEU A 55 17.16 -0.70 -10.91
C LEU A 55 16.09 -0.44 -11.97
N ILE A 56 16.00 -1.28 -13.01
CA ILE A 56 14.98 -1.16 -14.05
C ILE A 56 13.59 -1.41 -13.46
N ALA A 57 13.43 -2.41 -12.60
CA ALA A 57 12.18 -2.66 -11.89
C ALA A 57 11.77 -1.47 -11.01
N GLY A 58 12.73 -0.85 -10.32
CA GLY A 58 12.52 0.36 -9.53
C GLY A 58 12.09 1.55 -10.38
N ALA A 59 12.70 1.75 -11.55
CA ALA A 59 12.31 2.79 -12.50
C ALA A 59 10.87 2.58 -13.02
N GLY A 60 10.51 1.34 -13.38
CA GLY A 60 9.15 0.98 -13.78
C GLY A 60 8.13 1.23 -12.66
N MET A 61 8.47 0.87 -11.43
CA MET A 61 7.63 1.16 -10.26
C MET A 61 7.48 2.67 -10.02
N GLY A 62 8.51 3.46 -10.31
CA GLY A 62 8.45 4.92 -10.21
C GLY A 62 7.35 5.54 -11.08
N VAL A 63 7.14 5.02 -12.30
CA VAL A 63 6.06 5.45 -13.19
C VAL A 63 4.69 5.13 -12.59
N ILE A 64 4.54 3.92 -12.02
CA ILE A 64 3.30 3.50 -11.36
C ILE A 64 3.00 4.40 -10.15
N ILE A 65 4.04 4.70 -9.34
CA ILE A 65 3.91 5.59 -8.17
C ILE A 65 3.53 7.00 -8.59
N ALA A 66 4.07 7.53 -9.68
CA ALA A 66 3.71 8.86 -10.18
C ALA A 66 2.22 8.94 -10.56
N CYS A 67 1.70 7.93 -11.27
CA CYS A 67 0.27 7.80 -11.56
C CYS A 67 -0.56 7.74 -10.25
N TYR A 68 -0.09 6.99 -9.27
CA TYR A 68 -0.75 6.91 -7.96
C TYR A 68 -0.76 8.23 -7.21
N ALA A 69 0.34 8.98 -7.28
CA ALA A 69 0.47 10.29 -6.63
C ALA A 69 -0.48 11.33 -7.25
N GLU A 70 -0.64 11.31 -8.57
CA GLU A 70 -1.58 12.18 -9.27
C GLU A 70 -3.02 11.91 -8.82
N VAL A 71 -3.44 10.63 -8.82
CA VAL A 71 -4.77 10.25 -8.33
C VAL A 71 -4.94 10.60 -6.85
N ALA A 72 -3.98 10.25 -6.01
CA ALA A 72 -4.05 10.50 -4.57
C ALA A 72 -4.17 12.00 -4.22
N SER A 73 -3.60 12.89 -5.04
CA SER A 73 -3.71 14.34 -4.85
C SER A 73 -5.13 14.90 -5.05
N GLN A 74 -6.03 14.12 -5.67
CA GLN A 74 -7.42 14.52 -5.93
C GLN A 74 -8.39 14.12 -4.80
N PHE A 75 -7.94 13.33 -3.82
CA PHE A 75 -8.79 12.79 -2.77
C PHE A 75 -8.27 13.18 -1.38
N ASP A 76 -9.11 13.87 -0.59
CA ASP A 76 -8.83 14.20 0.82
C ASP A 76 -9.43 13.20 1.82
N GLU A 77 -10.18 12.21 1.33
CA GLU A 77 -10.84 11.19 2.15
C GLU A 77 -9.93 10.00 2.47
N THR A 78 -10.14 9.38 3.64
CA THR A 78 -9.39 8.20 4.07
C THR A 78 -9.98 6.93 3.44
N GLY A 79 -9.15 6.14 2.74
CA GLY A 79 -9.59 4.88 2.15
C GLY A 79 -8.67 4.30 1.07
N GLY A 80 -7.66 5.07 0.63
CA GLY A 80 -6.62 4.60 -0.28
C GLY A 80 -7.18 4.10 -1.62
N THR A 81 -6.58 3.02 -2.11
CA THR A 81 -6.86 2.43 -3.44
C THR A 81 -8.34 2.05 -3.63
N TYR A 82 -8.97 1.57 -2.56
CA TYR A 82 -10.38 1.19 -2.54
C TYR A 82 -11.30 2.37 -2.79
N LEU A 83 -11.01 3.52 -2.17
CA LEU A 83 -11.83 4.72 -2.31
C LEU A 83 -11.76 5.26 -3.72
N TYR A 84 -10.56 5.31 -4.31
CA TYR A 84 -10.35 5.80 -5.67
C TYR A 84 -11.16 4.97 -6.68
N LEU A 85 -11.05 3.64 -6.60
CA LEU A 85 -11.73 2.76 -7.53
C LEU A 85 -13.24 2.69 -7.29
N ARG A 86 -13.68 2.78 -6.03
CA ARG A 86 -15.11 2.84 -5.70
C ARG A 86 -15.75 4.13 -6.21
N HIS A 87 -15.06 5.26 -6.15
CA HIS A 87 -15.56 6.54 -6.63
C HIS A 87 -15.69 6.55 -8.16
N THR A 88 -14.69 6.03 -8.87
CA THR A 88 -14.65 6.09 -10.34
C THR A 88 -15.49 4.99 -11.02
N PHE A 89 -15.49 3.76 -10.49
CA PHE A 89 -16.12 2.59 -11.13
C PHE A 89 -17.33 2.04 -10.37
N GLY A 90 -17.69 2.65 -9.25
CA GLY A 90 -18.84 2.24 -8.44
C GLY A 90 -18.57 1.08 -7.47
N ARG A 91 -19.65 0.60 -6.84
CA ARG A 91 -19.58 -0.33 -5.70
C ARG A 91 -19.01 -1.69 -6.03
N PHE A 92 -19.28 -2.24 -7.22
CA PHE A 92 -18.84 -3.58 -7.59
C PHE A 92 -17.31 -3.69 -7.63
N VAL A 93 -16.66 -2.79 -8.38
CA VAL A 93 -15.19 -2.75 -8.48
C VAL A 93 -14.56 -2.41 -7.13
N GLY A 94 -15.17 -1.49 -6.37
CA GLY A 94 -14.73 -1.20 -5.00
C GLY A 94 -14.66 -2.47 -4.14
N VAL A 95 -15.73 -3.27 -4.08
CA VAL A 95 -15.75 -4.51 -3.28
C VAL A 95 -14.65 -5.49 -3.71
N GLN A 96 -14.43 -5.66 -5.02
CA GLN A 96 -13.36 -6.54 -5.52
C GLN A 96 -11.98 -6.07 -5.07
N VAL A 97 -11.69 -4.78 -5.19
CA VAL A 97 -10.42 -4.19 -4.75
C VAL A 97 -10.24 -4.32 -3.24
N GLY A 98 -11.31 -4.16 -2.48
CA GLY A 98 -11.30 -4.38 -1.03
C GLY A 98 -10.87 -5.81 -0.67
N TRP A 99 -11.46 -6.81 -1.33
CA TRP A 99 -11.08 -8.22 -1.18
C TRP A 99 -9.64 -8.48 -1.61
N LEU A 100 -9.22 -7.99 -2.77
CA LEU A 100 -7.85 -8.15 -3.26
C LEU A 100 -6.84 -7.51 -2.31
N THR A 101 -7.16 -6.36 -1.73
CA THR A 101 -6.28 -5.69 -0.76
C THR A 101 -6.14 -6.53 0.51
N LEU A 102 -7.25 -7.07 1.02
CA LEU A 102 -7.22 -7.96 2.18
C LEU A 102 -6.37 -9.22 1.91
N LEU A 103 -6.61 -9.89 0.77
CA LEU A 103 -5.84 -11.07 0.37
C LEU A 103 -4.35 -10.75 0.17
N SER A 104 -4.04 -9.58 -0.40
CA SER A 104 -2.65 -9.12 -0.56
C SER A 104 -1.95 -8.93 0.78
N ARG A 105 -2.65 -8.41 1.80
CA ARG A 105 -2.09 -8.27 3.15
C ARG A 105 -1.86 -9.62 3.82
N LEU A 106 -2.80 -10.55 3.69
CA LEU A 106 -2.67 -11.90 4.24
C LEU A 106 -1.51 -12.66 3.59
N THR A 107 -1.40 -12.61 2.27
CA THR A 107 -0.31 -13.24 1.52
C THR A 107 1.04 -12.59 1.81
N ALA A 108 1.10 -11.28 2.02
CA ALA A 108 2.33 -10.61 2.46
C ALA A 108 2.81 -11.11 3.83
N CYS A 109 1.89 -11.27 4.80
CA CYS A 109 2.24 -11.86 6.10
C CYS A 109 2.73 -13.31 5.95
N ALA A 110 2.05 -14.13 5.15
CA ALA A 110 2.45 -15.51 4.88
C ALA A 110 3.83 -15.59 4.21
N ALA A 111 4.10 -14.72 3.23
CA ALA A 111 5.39 -14.64 2.55
C ALA A 111 6.51 -14.26 3.53
N ALA A 112 6.26 -13.32 4.44
CA ALA A 112 7.24 -12.95 5.46
C ALA A 112 7.59 -14.10 6.41
N VAL A 113 6.59 -14.88 6.85
CA VAL A 113 6.82 -16.08 7.68
C VAL A 113 7.56 -17.17 6.90
N ASN A 114 7.19 -17.40 5.64
CA ASN A 114 7.88 -18.37 4.79
C ASN A 114 9.37 -18.01 4.61
N LEU A 115 9.67 -16.72 4.43
CA LEU A 115 11.03 -16.23 4.33
C LEU A 115 11.80 -16.44 5.64
N LEU A 116 11.17 -16.22 6.80
CA LEU A 116 11.77 -16.54 8.09
C LEU A 116 12.14 -18.02 8.20
N VAL A 117 11.26 -18.93 7.76
CA VAL A 117 11.50 -20.38 7.82
C VAL A 117 12.62 -20.83 6.86
N ILE A 118 12.73 -20.21 5.68
CA ILE A 118 13.78 -20.60 4.70
C ILE A 118 15.18 -20.18 5.16
N TYR A 119 15.29 -19.08 5.92
CA TYR A 119 16.57 -18.48 6.31
C TYR A 119 17.00 -18.76 7.76
N LEU A 120 16.25 -19.57 8.51
CA LEU A 120 16.51 -19.93 9.91
C LEU A 120 16.71 -21.45 10.03
#